data_AF-A0A7C7KCU8-F1
#
_entry.id   AF-A0A7C7KCU8-F1
#
_cell.length_a   1.000
_cell.length_b   1.000
_cell.length_c   1.000
_cell.angle_alpha   90.00
_cell.angle_beta   90.00
_cell.angle_gamma   90.00
#
_symmetry.space_group_name_H-M   'P 1'
#
loop_
_entity.id
_entity.type
_entity.pdbx_description
1 polymer ?
#
loop_
_entity_poly.entity_id
_entity_poly.type
_entity_poly.pdbx_seq_one_letter_code
_entity_poly.pdbx_strand_id
1 'polypeptide(L)' 'MSKILTDQQIQQYHDDGFIAPLRVMPEDEAFSIKTQLEEAERAFSDEFNAENRNNLHLIFSFLDELAH' A
#
# COMPACT_ATOMS: atom_id res chain seq x y z
N MET A 1 -14.66 9.80 -7.78
CA MET A 1 -14.72 10.69 -6.60
C MET A 1 -13.30 10.88 -6.11
N SER A 2 -12.84 12.12 -5.97
CA SER A 2 -11.50 12.40 -5.43
C SER A 2 -11.42 11.90 -3.99
N LYS A 3 -10.35 11.18 -3.64
CA LYS A 3 -10.09 10.72 -2.26
C LYS A 3 -9.64 11.94 -1.44
N ILE A 4 -10.59 12.71 -0.92
CA ILE A 4 -10.36 13.92 -0.12
C ILE A 4 -10.75 13.62 1.33
N LEU A 5 -9.88 14.01 2.27
CA LEU A 5 -10.15 13.89 3.71
C LEU A 5 -11.25 14.86 4.14
N THR A 6 -12.08 14.46 5.09
CA THR A 6 -13.02 15.38 5.73
C THR A 6 -12.29 16.34 6.67
N ASP A 7 -12.89 17.49 6.98
CA ASP A 7 -12.33 18.44 7.96
C ASP A 7 -12.06 17.78 9.31
N GLN A 8 -12.92 16.85 9.72
CA GLN A 8 -12.74 16.07 10.93
C GLN A 8 -11.49 15.18 10.86
N GLN A 9 -11.25 14.51 9.73
CA GLN A 9 -10.06 13.69 9.53
C GLN A 9 -8.79 14.55 9.50
N ILE A 10 -8.84 15.73 8.87
CA ILE A 10 -7.73 16.68 8.87
C ILE A 10 -7.39 17.12 10.30
N GLN A 11 -8.41 17.47 11.10
CA GLN A 11 -8.20 17.84 12.49
C GLN A 11 -7.61 16.69 13.33
N GLN A 12 -8.12 15.46 13.15
CA GLN A 12 -7.57 14.28 13.80
C GLN A 12 -6.08 14.08 13.48
N TYR A 13 -5.68 14.25 12.21
CA TYR A 13 -4.27 14.17 11.84
C TYR A 13 -3.41 15.20 12.57
N HIS A 14 -3.91 16.43 12.71
CA HIS A 14 -3.19 17.49 13.41
C HIS A 14 -3.07 17.23 14.92
N ASP A 15 -4.08 16.65 15.54
CA ASP A 15 -4.12 16.40 16.99
C ASP A 15 -3.36 15.11 17.36
N ASP A 16 -3.55 14.04 16.60
CA ASP A 16 -3.05 12.69 16.92
C ASP A 16 -1.78 12.30 16.14
N GLY A 17 -1.47 13.01 15.05
CA GLY A 17 -0.35 12.72 14.15
C GLY A 17 -0.62 11.59 13.14
N PHE A 18 -1.83 11.03 13.12
CA PHE A 18 -2.25 9.99 12.16
C PHE A 18 -3.77 9.98 11.96
N ILE A 19 -4.24 9.30 10.91
CA ILE A 19 -5.66 8.99 10.70
C ILE A 19 -5.78 7.50 10.41
N ALA A 20 -6.62 6.80 11.18
CA ALA A 20 -6.97 5.41 10.92
C ALA A 20 -8.35 5.06 11.53
N PRO A 21 -9.11 4.13 10.91
CA PRO A 21 -8.83 3.45 9.63
C PRO A 21 -9.23 4.30 8.42
N LEU A 22 -8.54 4.11 7.28
CA LEU A 22 -8.92 4.69 5.99
C LEU A 22 -9.12 3.58 4.96
N ARG A 23 -10.28 3.57 4.30
CA ARG A 23 -10.58 2.60 3.24
C ARG A 23 -9.86 3.01 1.94
N VAL A 24 -8.79 2.31 1.60
CA VAL A 24 -8.01 2.56 0.37
C VAL A 24 -8.60 1.82 -0.84
N MET A 25 -9.05 0.58 -0.63
CA MET A 25 -9.60 -0.33 -1.65
C MET A 25 -10.58 -1.35 -1.03
N PRO A 26 -11.43 -2.00 -1.85
CA PRO A 26 -12.20 -3.20 -1.48
C PRO A 26 -11.32 -4.34 -0.94
N GLU A 27 -11.92 -5.24 -0.19
CA GLU A 27 -11.19 -6.33 0.49
C GLU A 27 -10.70 -7.42 -0.48
N ASP A 28 -11.49 -7.74 -1.49
CA ASP A 28 -11.14 -8.65 -2.58
C ASP A 28 -9.92 -8.16 -3.39
N GLU A 29 -9.86 -6.85 -3.68
CA GLU A 29 -8.69 -6.23 -4.30
C GLU A 29 -7.45 -6.37 -3.42
N ALA A 30 -7.59 -6.09 -2.11
CA ALA A 30 -6.50 -6.25 -1.15
C ALA A 30 -5.99 -7.70 -1.07
N PHE A 31 -6.89 -8.68 -1.10
CA PHE A 31 -6.52 -10.10 -1.14
C PHE A 31 -5.78 -10.50 -2.42
N SER A 32 -6.19 -9.95 -3.57
CA SER A 32 -5.51 -10.18 -4.85
C SER A 32 -4.07 -9.67 -4.83
N ILE A 33 -3.85 -8.43 -4.34
CA ILE A 33 -2.52 -7.83 -4.22
C ILE A 33 -1.65 -8.63 -3.25
N LYS A 34 -2.20 -9.05 -2.10
CA LYS A 34 -1.50 -9.91 -1.13
C LYS A 34 -1.01 -11.20 -1.79
N THR A 35 -1.87 -11.84 -2.59
CA THR A 35 -1.52 -13.11 -3.26
C THR A 35 -0.36 -12.91 -4.25
N GLN A 36 -0.42 -11.85 -5.07
CA GLN A 36 0.65 -11.47 -6.00
C GLN A 36 1.97 -11.16 -5.27
N LEU A 37 1.89 -10.48 -4.13
CA LEU A 37 3.06 -10.19 -3.29
C LEU A 37 3.74 -11.46 -2.78
N GLU A 38 2.96 -12.40 -2.23
CA GLU A 38 3.48 -13.67 -1.71
C GLU A 38 4.05 -14.55 -2.82
N GLU A 39 3.50 -14.51 -4.03
CA GLU A 39 4.05 -15.19 -5.21
C GLU A 39 5.37 -14.55 -5.67
N ALA A 40 5.43 -13.23 -5.72
CA ALA A 40 6.65 -12.49 -6.08
C ALA A 40 7.77 -12.73 -5.05
N GLU A 41 7.47 -12.75 -3.76
CA GLU A 41 8.45 -13.05 -2.70
C GLU A 41 9.03 -14.46 -2.85
N ARG A 42 8.21 -15.46 -3.21
CA ARG A 42 8.68 -16.82 -3.48
C ARG A 42 9.52 -16.92 -4.76
N ALA A 43 9.17 -16.17 -5.79
CA ALA A 43 9.86 -16.23 -7.09
C ALA A 43 11.16 -15.42 -7.12
N PHE A 44 11.24 -14.33 -6.34
CA PHE A 44 12.32 -13.34 -6.38
C PHE A 44 12.84 -13.03 -4.97
N SER A 45 13.19 -14.05 -4.18
CA SER A 45 13.59 -13.89 -2.77
C SER A 45 14.71 -12.86 -2.54
N ASP A 46 15.63 -12.72 -3.49
CA ASP A 46 16.74 -11.75 -3.41
C ASP A 46 16.27 -10.30 -3.56
N GLU A 47 15.17 -10.04 -4.28
CA GLU A 47 14.59 -8.69 -4.42
C GLU A 47 13.79 -8.28 -3.17
N PHE A 48 13.30 -9.25 -2.39
CA PHE A 48 12.52 -9.02 -1.18
C PHE A 48 13.35 -8.99 0.10
N ASN A 49 14.69 -9.05 -0.02
CA ASN A 49 15.56 -8.98 1.14
C ASN A 49 15.52 -7.60 1.83
N ALA A 50 16.13 -7.50 3.01
CA ALA A 50 16.10 -6.27 3.82
C ALA A 50 16.69 -5.03 3.12
N GLU A 51 17.58 -5.22 2.15
CA GLU A 51 18.24 -4.14 1.42
C GLU A 51 17.42 -3.69 0.19
N ASN A 52 16.65 -4.60 -0.41
CA ASN A 52 15.97 -4.37 -1.69
C ASN A 52 14.45 -4.08 -1.57
N ARG A 53 13.82 -4.39 -0.43
CA ARG A 53 12.35 -4.29 -0.26
C ARG A 53 11.73 -2.87 -0.26
N ASN A 54 12.54 -1.80 -0.21
CA ASN A 54 12.03 -0.43 0.04
C ASN A 54 11.39 0.23 -1.19
N ASN A 55 11.74 -0.19 -2.41
CA ASN A 55 11.29 0.45 -3.66
C ASN A 55 10.77 -0.57 -4.68
N LEU A 56 10.11 -1.63 -4.22
CA LEU A 56 9.65 -2.73 -5.07
C LEU A 56 8.67 -2.28 -6.17
N HIS A 57 7.97 -1.16 -5.99
CA HIS A 57 7.13 -0.55 -7.03
C HIS A 57 7.91 -0.17 -8.30
N LEU A 58 9.24 0.03 -8.22
CA LEU A 58 10.09 0.29 -9.40
C LEU A 58 10.30 -0.96 -10.27
N ILE A 59 10.00 -2.16 -9.76
CA ILE A 59 10.30 -3.44 -10.39
C ILE A 59 9.01 -4.25 -10.63
N PHE A 60 8.00 -4.08 -9.77
CA PHE A 60 6.73 -4.80 -9.84
C PHE A 60 5.57 -3.85 -10.16
N SER A 61 4.96 -4.02 -11.34
CA SER A 61 3.87 -3.16 -11.82
C SER A 61 2.66 -3.14 -10.89
N PHE A 62 2.30 -4.27 -10.26
CA PHE A 62 1.16 -4.32 -9.34
C PHE A 62 1.39 -3.51 -8.05
N LEU A 63 2.65 -3.25 -7.67
CA LEU A 63 2.99 -2.36 -6.56
C LEU A 63 3.08 -0.90 -7.00
N ASP A 64 3.46 -0.65 -8.25
CA ASP A 64 3.40 0.67 -8.87
C ASP A 64 1.96 1.20 -8.96
N GLU A 65 1.04 0.33 -9.39
CA GLU A 65 -0.40 0.62 -9.44
C GLU A 65 -1.00 0.93 -8.06
N LEU A 66 -0.39 0.44 -6.98
CA LEU A 66 -0.83 0.74 -5.61
C LEU A 66 -0.36 2.13 -5.12
N ALA A 67 0.76 2.62 -5.66
CA ALA A 67 1.40 3.86 -5.23
C ALA A 67 0.88 5.11 -5.98
N HIS A 68 0.38 4.93 -7.22
CA HIS A 68 -0.10 6.00 -8.12
C HIS A 68 -1.62 6.17 -8.10
#